data_AF-A0A930SSY5-F1
#
_entry.id   AF-A0A930SSY5-F1
#
_cell.length_a   1.000
_cell.length_b   1.000
_cell.length_c   1.000
_cell.angle_alpha   90.00
_cell.angle_beta   90.00
_cell.angle_gamma   90.00
#
_symmetry.space_group_name_H-M   'P 1'
#
loop_
_entity.id
_entity.type
_entity.pdbx_description
1 polymer ?
#
loop_
_entity_poly.entity_id
_entity_poly.type
_entity_poly.pdbx_seq_one_letter_code
_entity_poly.pdbx_strand_id
1 'polypeptide(L)'
;MRIWKTTLLTGLACLLNVSFTLVLPAPGAVQSQNTARRWQANDYTRYDAAAFFALPQVQALIDPAQIDYPLLHAAVFYASNEARAGEGLPPFQHSAALEQAAAAHSQAMTQHNFFSHTSVIPGLESMKARWHTVQLYGRKHRPVQWAGLYIGQAGLQSAGQWRLFQLYP
;
A
#
# COMPACT_ATOMS: atom_id res chain seq x y z
N MET A 1 -76.25 60.77 13.09
CA MET A 1 -75.76 62.15 13.32
C MET A 1 -74.22 62.11 13.26
N ARG A 2 -73.63 62.92 12.36
CA ARG A 2 -72.17 63.05 12.08
C ARG A 2 -71.41 63.65 13.27
N ILE A 3 -70.20 63.14 13.61
CA ILE A 3 -69.00 63.92 14.04
C ILE A 3 -67.73 63.04 13.78
N TRP A 4 -67.05 63.08 12.62
CA TRP A 4 -65.83 63.83 12.19
C TRP A 4 -64.45 63.16 12.44
N LYS A 5 -63.73 62.93 11.31
CA LYS A 5 -62.31 63.18 11.00
C LYS A 5 -61.15 62.29 11.56
N THR A 6 -60.64 61.46 10.63
CA THR A 6 -59.23 61.30 10.18
C THR A 6 -58.08 61.15 11.19
N THR A 7 -57.45 59.97 11.17
CA THR A 7 -56.01 59.80 11.40
C THR A 7 -55.45 58.82 10.37
N LEU A 8 -54.61 59.33 9.46
CA LEU A 8 -53.65 58.55 8.67
C LEU A 8 -52.50 58.15 9.60
N LEU A 9 -51.94 56.95 9.43
CA LEU A 9 -50.48 56.70 9.31
C LEU A 9 -50.17 55.20 9.50
N THR A 10 -49.60 54.61 8.43
CA THR A 10 -48.47 53.65 8.41
C THR A 10 -48.55 52.47 9.39
N GLY A 11 -48.76 51.23 8.95
CA GLY A 11 -47.87 50.51 8.04
C GLY A 11 -46.70 49.91 8.83
N LEU A 12 -46.72 48.61 9.16
CA LEU A 12 -45.50 47.80 9.23
C LEU A 12 -45.81 46.29 9.27
N ALA A 13 -45.33 45.65 8.21
CA ALA A 13 -44.73 44.33 8.15
C ALA A 13 -45.29 43.19 9.03
N CYS A 14 -46.04 42.35 8.33
CA CYS A 14 -46.01 40.90 8.49
C CYS A 14 -44.56 40.39 8.61
N LEU A 15 -44.21 39.74 9.72
CA LEU A 15 -43.04 38.87 9.81
C LEU A 15 -43.46 37.56 10.47
N LEU A 16 -43.79 36.59 9.61
CA LEU A 16 -43.83 35.18 9.98
C LEU A 16 -42.41 34.76 10.34
N ASN A 17 -42.22 34.42 11.61
CA ASN A 17 -40.95 33.97 12.16
C ASN A 17 -40.71 32.53 11.73
N VAL A 18 -40.13 32.32 10.54
CA VAL A 18 -39.60 31.00 10.15
C VAL A 18 -38.19 30.93 10.69
N SER A 19 -38.05 30.38 11.90
CA SER A 19 -36.75 30.04 12.46
C SER A 19 -36.15 28.89 11.65
N PHE A 20 -35.42 29.23 10.59
CA PHE A 20 -34.54 28.28 9.90
C PHE A 20 -33.28 28.13 10.77
N THR A 21 -33.32 27.17 11.69
CA THR A 21 -32.10 26.69 12.35
C THR A 21 -31.18 26.16 11.26
N LEU A 22 -30.15 26.94 10.92
CA LEU A 22 -29.01 26.50 10.14
C LEU A 22 -28.31 25.41 10.97
N VAL A 23 -28.72 24.16 10.77
CA VAL A 23 -27.91 23.01 11.17
C VAL A 23 -26.68 23.08 10.27
N LEU A 24 -25.62 23.72 10.79
CA LEU A 24 -24.28 23.52 10.28
C LEU A 24 -24.06 22.01 10.32
N PRO A 25 -23.86 21.32 9.19
CA PRO A 25 -23.24 20.01 9.30
C PRO A 25 -21.92 20.30 10.00
N ALA A 26 -21.77 19.79 11.22
CA ALA A 26 -20.44 19.62 11.77
C ALA A 26 -19.60 18.99 10.65
N PRO A 27 -18.37 19.43 10.41
CA PRO A 27 -17.47 18.65 9.58
C PRO A 27 -17.27 17.33 10.34
N GLY A 28 -18.19 16.41 10.14
CA GLY A 28 -17.96 15.00 10.37
C GLY A 28 -16.77 14.75 9.50
N ALA A 29 -15.62 14.57 10.14
CA ALA A 29 -14.44 14.09 9.49
C ALA A 29 -14.91 12.89 8.67
N VAL A 30 -15.02 13.07 7.36
CA VAL A 30 -14.87 11.95 6.45
C VAL A 30 -13.45 11.53 6.71
N GLN A 31 -13.28 10.68 7.71
CA GLN A 31 -12.04 9.96 7.93
C GLN A 31 -11.90 9.16 6.65
N SER A 32 -11.17 9.72 5.69
CA SER A 32 -10.68 8.97 4.54
C SER A 32 -9.94 7.80 5.16
N GLN A 33 -10.57 6.63 5.18
CA GLN A 33 -10.00 5.42 5.80
C GLN A 33 -8.78 4.90 5.02
N ASN A 34 -8.21 5.72 4.14
CA ASN A 34 -6.96 5.45 3.45
C ASN A 34 -5.77 5.95 4.29
N THR A 35 -5.68 5.53 5.55
CA THR A 35 -4.35 5.26 6.09
C THR A 35 -3.80 4.13 5.22
N ALA A 36 -2.92 4.47 4.28
CA ALA A 36 -2.41 3.60 3.23
C ALA A 36 -2.12 2.20 3.77
N ARG A 37 -3.02 1.26 3.47
CA ARG A 37 -2.82 -0.14 3.81
C ARG A 37 -1.65 -0.61 2.97
N ARG A 38 -0.52 -0.92 3.61
CA ARG A 38 0.63 -1.52 2.94
C ARG A 38 0.21 -2.76 2.17
N TRP A 39 0.79 -2.96 0.99
CA TRP A 39 0.51 -4.10 0.13
C TRP A 39 0.82 -5.42 0.87
N GLN A 40 -0.11 -6.38 0.82
CA GLN A 40 0.02 -7.67 1.48
C GLN A 40 0.01 -8.82 0.47
N ALA A 41 0.50 -10.00 0.89
CA ALA A 41 0.59 -11.17 0.03
C ALA A 41 -0.77 -11.61 -0.56
N ASN A 42 -1.87 -11.41 0.17
CA ASN A 42 -3.21 -11.73 -0.32
C ASN A 42 -3.75 -10.71 -1.33
N ASP A 43 -3.13 -9.53 -1.47
CA ASP A 43 -3.57 -8.52 -2.41
C ASP A 43 -3.23 -8.92 -3.86
N TYR A 44 -2.21 -9.74 -4.09
CA TYR A 44 -1.82 -10.25 -5.42
C TYR A 44 -2.92 -11.05 -6.13
N THR A 45 -3.86 -11.64 -5.40
CA THR A 45 -5.00 -12.38 -5.99
C THR A 45 -6.26 -11.54 -6.13
N ARG A 46 -6.25 -10.28 -5.69
CA ARG A 46 -7.43 -9.40 -5.65
C ARG A 46 -7.53 -8.47 -6.86
N TYR A 47 -6.43 -8.26 -7.58
CA TYR A 47 -6.34 -7.32 -8.68
C TYR A 47 -5.70 -7.98 -9.90
N ASP A 48 -6.12 -7.57 -11.09
CA ASP A 48 -5.34 -7.72 -12.32
C ASP A 48 -4.45 -6.48 -12.54
N ALA A 49 -3.67 -6.47 -13.62
CA ALA A 49 -2.75 -5.37 -13.90
C ALA A 49 -3.48 -4.04 -14.11
N ALA A 50 -4.58 -4.02 -14.87
CA ALA A 50 -5.33 -2.80 -15.16
C ALA A 50 -5.95 -2.20 -13.89
N ALA A 51 -6.55 -3.05 -13.04
CA ALA A 51 -7.13 -2.64 -11.77
C ALA A 51 -6.06 -2.17 -10.78
N PHE A 52 -4.88 -2.80 -10.77
CA PHE A 52 -3.76 -2.38 -9.92
C PHE A 52 -3.27 -0.97 -10.28
N PHE A 53 -3.05 -0.70 -11.57
CA PHE A 53 -2.57 0.62 -12.01
C PHE A 53 -3.61 1.73 -11.85
N ALA A 54 -4.91 1.41 -11.74
CA ALA A 54 -5.94 2.39 -11.44
C ALA A 54 -5.94 2.86 -9.95
N LEU A 55 -5.18 2.22 -9.06
CA LEU A 55 -5.17 2.56 -7.64
C LEU A 55 -4.48 3.92 -7.39
N PRO A 56 -5.07 4.84 -6.60
CA PRO A 56 -4.47 6.16 -6.34
C PRO A 56 -3.07 6.11 -5.74
N GLN A 57 -2.80 5.12 -4.87
CA GLN A 57 -1.48 4.92 -4.25
C GLN A 57 -0.39 4.50 -5.25
N VAL A 58 -0.77 3.85 -6.37
CA VAL A 58 0.17 3.43 -7.42
C VAL A 58 0.51 4.59 -8.36
N GLN A 59 -0.40 5.56 -8.49
CA GLN A 59 -0.21 6.77 -9.30
C GLN A 59 0.55 7.88 -8.55
N ALA A 60 0.85 7.68 -7.26
CA ALA A 60 1.59 8.64 -6.45
C ALA A 60 3.09 8.63 -6.79
N LEU A 61 3.74 9.79 -6.65
CA LEU A 61 5.20 9.89 -6.78
C LEU A 61 5.90 9.12 -5.65
N ILE A 62 7.00 8.46 -5.99
CA ILE A 62 7.82 7.72 -5.03
C ILE A 62 8.65 8.71 -4.20
N ASP A 63 8.55 8.60 -2.88
CA ASP A 63 9.48 9.26 -1.95
C ASP A 63 10.74 8.39 -1.79
N PRO A 64 11.92 8.81 -2.28
CA PRO A 64 13.15 8.03 -2.17
C PRO A 64 13.62 7.86 -0.71
N ALA A 65 13.17 8.69 0.23
CA ALA A 65 13.50 8.56 1.65
C ALA A 65 12.58 7.56 2.38
N GLN A 66 11.44 7.20 1.78
CA GLN A 66 10.37 6.40 2.39
C GLN A 66 9.76 5.42 1.36
N ILE A 67 10.58 4.59 0.72
CA ILE A 67 10.12 3.68 -0.33
C ILE A 67 9.20 2.59 0.25
N ASP A 68 7.97 2.47 -0.29
CA ASP A 68 7.07 1.34 -0.05
C ASP A 68 7.48 0.15 -0.93
N TYR A 69 8.46 -0.63 -0.46
CA TYR A 69 8.96 -1.80 -1.18
C TYR A 69 7.86 -2.84 -1.51
N PRO A 70 6.93 -3.19 -0.60
CA PRO A 70 5.82 -4.06 -0.95
C PRO A 70 5.00 -3.56 -2.15
N LEU A 71 4.64 -2.28 -2.18
CA LEU A 71 3.91 -1.70 -3.30
C LEU A 71 4.76 -1.67 -4.58
N LEU A 72 6.07 -1.38 -4.45
CA LEU A 72 7.00 -1.39 -5.57
C LEU A 72 7.18 -2.80 -6.17
N HIS A 73 7.28 -3.84 -5.34
CA HIS A 73 7.34 -5.23 -5.80
C HIS A 73 6.06 -5.61 -6.54
N ALA A 74 4.90 -5.20 -6.02
CA ALA A 74 3.62 -5.39 -6.69
C ALA A 74 3.58 -4.69 -8.06
N ALA A 75 4.08 -3.46 -8.14
CA ALA A 75 4.15 -2.72 -9.40
C ALA A 75 4.99 -3.44 -10.46
N VAL A 76 6.15 -3.99 -10.08
CA VAL A 76 6.99 -4.78 -11.01
C VAL A 76 6.26 -6.06 -11.47
N PHE A 77 5.58 -6.75 -10.56
CA PHE A 77 4.80 -7.94 -10.88
C PHE A 77 3.66 -7.64 -11.87
N TYR A 78 2.87 -6.59 -11.61
CA TYR A 78 1.75 -6.22 -12.47
C TYR A 78 2.20 -5.61 -13.80
N ALA A 79 3.28 -4.84 -13.82
CA ALA A 79 3.89 -4.36 -15.08
C ALA A 79 4.33 -5.54 -15.96
N SER A 80 4.91 -6.59 -15.36
CA SER A 80 5.27 -7.81 -16.09
C SER A 80 4.06 -8.51 -16.69
N ASN A 81 2.94 -8.54 -15.96
CA ASN A 81 1.68 -9.12 -16.44
C ASN A 81 0.98 -8.26 -17.48
N GLU A 82 1.06 -6.95 -17.38
CA GLU A 82 0.59 -6.01 -18.41
C GLU A 82 1.32 -6.24 -19.73
N ALA A 83 2.65 -6.32 -19.70
CA ALA A 83 3.45 -6.63 -20.88
C ALA A 83 3.07 -7.98 -21.51
N ARG A 84 2.81 -9.01 -20.69
CA ARG A 84 2.36 -10.32 -21.18
C ARG A 84 0.97 -10.28 -21.80
N ALA A 85 0.05 -9.50 -21.22
CA ALA A 85 -1.29 -9.33 -21.75
C ALA A 85 -1.25 -8.66 -23.14
N GLY A 86 -0.35 -7.68 -23.35
CA GLY A 86 -0.12 -7.07 -24.66
C GLY A 86 0.32 -8.06 -25.74
N GLU A 87 1.02 -9.13 -25.35
CA GLU A 87 1.47 -10.21 -26.22
C GLU A 87 0.51 -11.43 -26.25
N GLY A 88 -0.68 -11.33 -25.63
CA GLY A 88 -1.65 -12.42 -25.57
C GLY A 88 -1.19 -13.63 -24.74
N LEU A 89 -0.20 -13.46 -23.85
CA LEU A 89 0.32 -14.53 -22.99
C LEU A 89 -0.43 -14.60 -21.65
N PRO A 90 -0.61 -15.81 -21.07
CA PRO A 90 -1.24 -15.95 -19.76
C PRO A 90 -0.47 -15.19 -18.66
N PRO A 91 -1.14 -14.56 -17.69
CA PRO A 91 -0.47 -13.83 -16.61
C PRO A 91 0.30 -14.78 -15.68
N PHE A 92 1.38 -14.29 -15.10
CA PHE A 92 2.08 -14.97 -14.02
C PHE A 92 1.24 -15.03 -12.75
N GLN A 93 1.44 -16.08 -11.96
CA GLN A 93 0.95 -16.17 -10.60
C GLN A 93 2.03 -15.71 -9.63
N HIS A 94 1.63 -14.97 -8.60
CA HIS A 94 2.57 -14.53 -7.58
C HIS A 94 3.07 -15.71 -6.74
N SER A 95 4.33 -15.65 -6.33
CA SER A 95 4.92 -16.58 -5.37
C SER A 95 5.74 -15.82 -4.35
N ALA A 96 5.27 -15.79 -3.11
CA ALA A 96 5.95 -15.12 -2.01
C ALA A 96 7.40 -15.62 -1.80
N ALA A 97 7.66 -16.91 -2.00
CA ALA A 97 9.00 -17.47 -1.87
C ALA A 97 9.96 -16.97 -2.95
N LEU A 98 9.47 -16.78 -4.19
CA LEU A 98 10.29 -16.23 -5.28
C LEU A 98 10.52 -14.73 -5.08
N GLU A 99 9.51 -13.98 -4.65
CA GLU A 99 9.65 -12.57 -4.30
C GLU A 99 10.71 -12.37 -3.22
N GLN A 100 10.64 -13.15 -2.14
CA GLN A 100 11.60 -13.09 -1.03
C GLN A 100 13.03 -13.44 -1.48
N ALA A 101 13.20 -14.51 -2.27
CA ALA A 101 14.50 -14.88 -2.80
C ALA A 101 15.09 -13.81 -3.74
N ALA A 102 14.25 -13.15 -4.54
CA ALA A 102 14.66 -12.07 -5.43
C ALA A 102 15.05 -10.82 -4.63
N ALA A 103 14.22 -10.39 -3.67
CA ALA A 103 14.50 -9.24 -2.82
C ALA A 103 15.79 -9.42 -2.00
N ALA A 104 15.99 -10.60 -1.41
CA ALA A 104 17.22 -10.92 -0.68
C ALA A 104 18.47 -10.88 -1.59
N HIS A 105 18.36 -11.36 -2.83
CA HIS A 105 19.48 -11.29 -3.79
C HIS A 105 19.82 -9.86 -4.18
N SER A 106 18.82 -9.02 -4.43
CA SER A 106 19.02 -7.58 -4.71
C SER A 106 19.67 -6.84 -3.54
N GLN A 107 19.28 -7.20 -2.31
CA GLN A 107 19.91 -6.66 -1.11
C GLN A 107 21.38 -7.11 -1.00
N ALA A 108 21.66 -8.40 -1.22
CA ALA A 108 23.02 -8.93 -1.19
C ALA A 108 23.92 -8.25 -2.23
N MET A 109 23.43 -8.04 -3.46
CA MET A 109 24.14 -7.31 -4.51
C MET A 109 24.55 -5.90 -4.05
N THR A 110 23.66 -5.22 -3.34
CA THR A 110 23.93 -3.89 -2.78
C THR A 110 24.91 -3.93 -1.60
N GLN A 111 24.72 -4.87 -0.67
CA GLN A 111 25.52 -4.94 0.56
C GLN A 111 26.95 -5.43 0.34
N HIS A 112 27.15 -6.34 -0.61
CA HIS A 112 28.46 -6.92 -0.91
C HIS A 112 29.07 -6.34 -2.19
N ASN A 113 28.52 -5.25 -2.73
CA ASN A 113 29.03 -4.52 -3.89
C ASN A 113 29.29 -5.39 -5.11
N PHE A 114 28.32 -6.24 -5.50
CA PHE A 114 28.40 -7.06 -6.71
C PHE A 114 27.11 -6.97 -7.51
N PHE A 115 27.20 -7.20 -8.82
CA PHE A 115 26.02 -7.34 -9.68
C PHE A 115 26.17 -8.60 -10.53
N SER A 116 25.44 -9.65 -10.17
CA SER A 116 25.56 -10.96 -10.82
C SER A 116 24.33 -11.82 -10.55
N HIS A 117 24.04 -12.77 -11.45
CA HIS A 117 23.06 -13.83 -11.19
C HIS A 117 23.54 -14.83 -10.12
N THR A 118 24.86 -14.90 -9.93
CA THR A 118 25.52 -15.73 -8.94
C THR A 118 25.84 -14.91 -7.70
N SER A 119 25.38 -15.37 -6.52
CA SER A 119 25.72 -14.72 -5.25
C SER A 119 27.14 -15.07 -4.81
N VAL A 120 27.80 -14.11 -4.14
CA VAL A 120 29.06 -14.35 -3.41
C VAL A 120 28.84 -15.03 -2.05
N ILE A 121 27.59 -15.10 -1.59
CA ILE A 121 27.24 -15.69 -0.30
C ILE A 121 27.20 -17.23 -0.43
N PRO A 122 28.01 -17.96 0.37
CA PRO A 122 28.03 -19.42 0.34
C PRO A 122 26.66 -20.05 0.60
N GLY A 123 26.30 -21.05 -0.19
CA GLY A 123 25.01 -21.75 -0.11
C GLY A 123 23.83 -20.97 -0.69
N LEU A 124 24.05 -19.79 -1.26
CA LEU A 124 23.04 -18.93 -1.89
C LEU A 124 23.45 -18.49 -3.31
N GLU A 125 24.43 -19.16 -3.90
CA GLU A 125 25.06 -18.79 -5.16
C GLU A 125 24.05 -18.81 -6.30
N SER A 126 23.22 -19.86 -6.39
CA SER A 126 22.23 -20.01 -7.46
C SER A 126 20.82 -19.56 -7.05
N MET A 127 20.01 -19.15 -8.04
CA MET A 127 18.59 -18.86 -7.83
C MET A 127 17.86 -20.02 -7.15
N LYS A 128 18.17 -21.26 -7.57
CA LYS A 128 17.59 -22.48 -6.98
C LYS A 128 17.95 -22.60 -5.50
N ALA A 129 19.21 -22.36 -5.14
CA ALA A 129 19.65 -22.40 -3.75
C ALA A 129 18.93 -21.35 -2.90
N ARG A 130 18.81 -20.11 -3.39
CA ARG A 130 18.07 -19.02 -2.72
C ARG A 130 16.61 -19.37 -2.49
N TRP A 131 15.91 -19.81 -3.53
CA TRP A 131 14.51 -20.23 -3.43
C TRP A 131 14.31 -21.41 -2.47
N HIS A 132 15.18 -22.42 -2.56
CA HIS A 132 15.10 -23.60 -1.70
C HIS A 132 15.33 -23.25 -0.23
N THR A 133 16.26 -22.34 0.07
CA THR A 133 16.50 -21.83 1.41
C THR A 133 15.25 -21.13 1.97
N VAL A 134 14.65 -20.20 1.20
CA VAL A 134 13.41 -19.53 1.61
C VAL A 134 12.28 -20.53 1.88
N GLN A 135 12.10 -21.51 0.99
CA GLN A 135 11.09 -22.58 1.15
C GLN A 135 11.32 -23.46 2.38
N LEU A 136 12.57 -23.82 2.69
CA LEU A 136 12.91 -24.62 3.88
C LEU A 136 12.64 -23.85 5.18
N TYR A 137 13.02 -22.58 5.22
CA TYR A 137 12.78 -21.74 6.40
C TYR A 137 11.28 -21.49 6.62
N GLY A 138 10.53 -21.19 5.55
CA GLY A 138 9.07 -21.05 5.63
C GLY A 138 8.34 -22.32 6.09
N ARG A 139 8.91 -23.51 5.87
CA ARG A 139 8.36 -24.79 6.37
C ARG A 139 8.70 -25.07 7.84
N LYS A 140 9.92 -24.75 8.28
CA LYS A 140 10.36 -25.00 9.67
C LYS A 140 9.78 -24.00 10.68
N HIS A 141 9.42 -22.80 10.24
CA HIS A 141 8.81 -21.77 11.07
C HIS A 141 7.38 -21.52 10.57
N ARG A 142 6.36 -22.04 11.30
CA ARG A 142 4.91 -21.90 10.99
C ARG A 142 4.54 -20.46 10.58
N PRO A 143 3.50 -20.25 9.76
CA PRO A 143 3.22 -18.95 9.15
C PRO A 143 2.85 -17.95 10.26
N VAL A 144 3.81 -17.14 10.66
CA VAL A 144 3.54 -15.95 11.45
C VAL A 144 2.75 -15.04 10.51
N GLN A 145 1.59 -14.56 10.96
CA GLN A 145 0.70 -13.71 10.18
C GLN A 145 1.50 -12.57 9.52
N TRP A 146 1.74 -12.67 8.22
CA TRP A 146 2.67 -11.81 7.47
C TRP A 146 2.09 -10.40 7.21
N ALA A 147 0.95 -10.05 7.81
CA ALA A 147 0.33 -8.73 7.71
C ALA A 147 1.04 -7.64 8.54
N GLY A 148 2.09 -7.98 9.31
CA GLY A 148 2.70 -7.06 10.28
C GLY A 148 4.20 -6.80 10.18
N LEU A 149 4.94 -7.37 9.23
CA LEU A 149 6.42 -7.34 9.29
C LEU A 149 7.13 -6.94 7.98
N TYR A 150 6.64 -5.89 7.33
CA TYR A 150 7.48 -5.00 6.53
C TYR A 150 7.69 -3.71 7.33
N ILE A 151 8.38 -3.79 8.46
CA ILE A 151 8.89 -2.62 9.20
C ILE A 151 10.12 -2.14 8.40
N GLY A 152 10.07 -1.02 7.69
CA GLY A 152 10.20 0.29 8.33
C GLY A 152 11.62 0.43 8.88
N GLN A 153 12.50 1.14 8.15
CA GLN A 153 13.85 1.54 8.59
C GLN A 153 13.83 2.55 9.78
N ALA A 154 12.87 2.44 10.70
CA ALA A 154 12.80 3.24 11.89
C ALA A 154 12.40 2.36 13.08
N GLY A 155 13.40 1.92 13.84
CA GLY A 155 13.23 1.42 15.20
C GLY A 155 13.01 -0.09 15.36
N LEU A 156 14.03 -0.74 15.94
CA LEU A 156 13.93 -1.94 16.79
C LEU A 156 13.53 -3.28 16.13
N GLN A 157 14.56 -4.07 15.83
CA GLN A 157 14.71 -5.45 16.35
C GLN A 157 13.43 -6.28 16.50
N SER A 158 12.91 -6.84 15.42
CA SER A 158 12.22 -8.15 15.47
C SER A 158 13.19 -9.22 14.93
N ALA A 159 14.09 -9.64 15.82
CA ALA A 159 15.32 -10.39 15.60
C ALA A 159 15.17 -11.86 15.07
N GLY A 160 14.06 -12.21 14.42
CA GLY A 160 13.73 -13.60 14.09
C GLY A 160 13.85 -14.00 12.61
N GLN A 161 13.54 -13.12 11.66
CA GLN A 161 13.32 -13.52 10.26
C GLN A 161 14.41 -13.12 9.26
N TRP A 162 15.32 -12.21 9.64
CA TRP A 162 16.34 -11.67 8.72
C TRP A 162 17.77 -12.10 9.05
N ARG A 163 17.97 -12.94 10.07
CA ARG A 163 19.30 -13.47 10.43
C ARG A 163 19.93 -14.33 9.32
N LEU A 164 19.16 -14.83 8.37
CA LEU A 164 19.66 -15.78 7.35
C LEU A 164 20.71 -15.21 6.42
N PHE A 165 20.64 -13.90 6.15
CA PHE A 165 21.56 -13.22 5.26
C PHE A 165 22.55 -12.31 6.01
N GLN A 166 22.47 -12.25 7.35
CA GLN A 166 23.41 -11.54 8.23
C GLN A 166 24.44 -12.49 8.89
N LEU A 167 24.33 -13.81 8.67
CA LEU A 167 25.16 -14.82 9.32
C LEU A 167 26.42 -15.23 8.54
N TYR A 168 26.68 -14.62 7.39
CA TYR A 168 27.93 -14.83 6.66
C TYR A 168 28.73 -13.51 6.64
N PRO A 169 29.86 -13.43 7.37
CA PRO A 169 30.75 -12.26 7.35
C PRO A 169 31.39 -12.07 5.97
#